data_AF-A0A7K0PZU4-F1
#
_entry.id   AF-A0A7K0PZU4-F1
#
_cell.length_a   1.000
_cell.length_b   1.000
_cell.length_c   1.000
_cell.angle_alpha   90.00
_cell.angle_beta   90.00
_cell.angle_gamma   90.00
#
_symmetry.space_group_name_H-M   'P 1'
#
loop_
_entity.id
_entity.type
_entity.pdbx_description
1 polymer ?
#
loop_
_entity_poly.entity_id
_entity_poly.type
_entity_poly.pdbx_seq_one_letter_code
_entity_poly.pdbx_strand_id
1 'polypeptide(L)'
;QLFSFDAGDDGFARQGPRQAPHNVYLDPAPLLAAADADHRAAPAAQFGYAPTAGTQTTVAQGTAASGLDLRLSPEATPSWTWDPVGRTWARSEAGTPATAADGARVTATNVVVLRVEVVATDAVDPAGNAVPETLLAGRGGEALVATAGRTVPATWSKGADGDPVVLTAPDGTPVLLAPGTTWVELVPTGGGTVAVVP
;
A
#
# COMPACT_ATOMS: atom_id res chain seq x y z
N GLN A 1 -7.52 15.30 -14.29
CA GLN A 1 -8.81 15.89 -13.86
C GLN A 1 -8.92 15.75 -12.35
N LEU A 2 -9.57 16.69 -11.66
CA LEU A 2 -9.77 16.67 -10.20
C LEU A 2 -11.27 16.64 -9.89
N PHE A 3 -11.68 15.78 -8.96
CA PHE A 3 -13.03 15.70 -8.41
C PHE A 3 -12.96 15.78 -6.88
N SER A 4 -13.86 16.51 -6.24
CA SER A 4 -13.88 16.73 -4.80
C SER A 4 -15.29 16.86 -4.24
N PHE A 5 -15.55 16.17 -3.13
CA PHE A 5 -16.79 16.33 -2.36
C PHE A 5 -16.96 17.77 -1.84
N ASP A 6 -15.87 18.40 -1.41
CA ASP A 6 -15.91 19.77 -0.86
C ASP A 6 -16.18 20.82 -1.95
N ALA A 7 -15.87 20.51 -3.21
CA ALA A 7 -16.23 21.34 -4.37
C ALA A 7 -17.69 21.13 -4.82
N GLY A 8 -18.38 20.12 -4.26
CA GLY A 8 -19.74 19.77 -4.66
C GLY A 8 -19.82 18.93 -5.93
N ASP A 9 -18.73 18.25 -6.33
CA ASP A 9 -18.73 17.37 -7.49
C ASP A 9 -19.66 16.15 -7.26
N ASP A 10 -20.25 15.66 -8.35
CA ASP A 10 -21.13 14.49 -8.34
C ASP A 10 -20.40 13.20 -7.95
N GLY A 11 -21.17 12.19 -7.54
CA GLY A 11 -20.66 10.86 -7.20
C GLY A 11 -20.22 10.70 -5.74
N PHE A 12 -20.20 11.78 -4.96
CA PHE A 12 -19.87 11.72 -3.54
C PHE A 12 -21.13 11.88 -2.67
N ALA A 13 -21.22 11.10 -1.59
CA ALA A 13 -22.31 11.21 -0.64
C ALA A 13 -21.88 10.83 0.78
N ARG A 14 -22.54 11.44 1.78
CA ARG A 14 -22.44 10.93 3.16
C ARG A 14 -23.33 9.70 3.32
N GLN A 15 -22.78 8.59 3.82
CA GLN A 15 -23.49 7.33 3.97
C GLN A 15 -23.11 6.58 5.26
N GLY A 16 -24.02 5.71 5.71
CA GLY A 16 -23.80 4.82 6.86
C GLY A 16 -23.82 5.51 8.23
N PRO A 17 -23.57 4.75 9.31
CA PRO A 17 -23.73 5.22 10.70
C PRO A 17 -22.53 6.00 11.23
N ARG A 18 -21.43 6.12 10.46
CA ARG A 18 -20.23 6.81 10.90
C ARG A 18 -20.48 8.32 10.97
N GLN A 19 -19.86 8.98 11.95
CA GLN A 19 -19.92 10.44 12.06
C GLN A 19 -18.93 11.09 11.09
N ALA A 20 -19.20 12.34 10.71
CA ALA A 20 -18.22 13.15 10.02
C ALA A 20 -16.95 13.29 10.88
N PRO A 21 -15.74 13.28 10.28
CA PRO A 21 -15.48 13.28 8.83
C PRO A 21 -15.42 11.88 8.17
N HIS A 22 -15.67 10.78 8.90
CA HIS A 22 -15.44 9.40 8.42
C HIS A 22 -16.63 8.77 7.69
N ASN A 23 -17.46 9.56 7.02
CA ASN A 23 -18.73 9.10 6.45
C ASN A 23 -18.99 9.54 5.01
N VAL A 24 -18.01 10.12 4.33
CA VAL A 24 -18.10 10.41 2.89
C VAL A 24 -17.65 9.19 2.10
N TYR A 25 -18.44 8.77 1.12
CA TYR A 25 -18.16 7.67 0.20
C TYR A 25 -18.32 8.15 -1.24
N LEU A 26 -17.66 7.45 -2.15
CA LEU A 26 -17.66 7.72 -3.58
C LEU A 26 -18.35 6.56 -4.33
N ASP A 27 -19.29 6.89 -5.21
CA ASP A 27 -19.72 6.05 -6.33
C ASP A 27 -18.80 6.34 -7.53
N PRO A 28 -18.01 5.36 -8.00
CA PRO A 28 -17.08 5.58 -9.10
C PRO A 28 -17.78 5.76 -10.46
N ALA A 29 -19.03 5.32 -10.63
CA ALA A 29 -19.67 5.32 -11.95
C ALA A 29 -19.87 6.73 -12.54
N PRO A 30 -20.37 7.74 -11.80
CA PRO A 30 -20.41 9.13 -12.26
C PRO A 30 -19.05 9.69 -12.67
N LEU A 31 -17.98 9.39 -11.92
CA LEU A 31 -16.64 9.88 -12.22
C LEU A 31 -16.08 9.25 -13.50
N LEU A 32 -16.28 7.95 -13.70
CA LEU A 32 -15.88 7.28 -14.94
C LEU A 32 -16.64 7.83 -16.15
N ALA A 33 -17.91 8.20 -16.00
CA ALA A 33 -18.68 8.84 -17.05
C ALA A 33 -18.19 10.27 -17.35
N ALA A 34 -17.75 11.00 -16.34
CA ALA A 34 -17.23 12.37 -16.44
C ALA A 34 -15.75 12.45 -16.89
N ALA A 35 -15.03 11.33 -16.89
CA ALA A 35 -13.62 11.27 -17.26
C ALA A 35 -13.39 11.75 -18.70
N ASP A 36 -12.48 12.70 -18.88
CA ASP A 36 -12.03 13.17 -20.18
C ASP A 36 -11.22 12.08 -20.93
N ALA A 37 -10.89 12.34 -22.21
CA ALA A 37 -10.19 11.36 -23.05
C ALA A 37 -8.81 10.95 -22.53
N ASP A 38 -8.12 11.85 -21.81
CA ASP A 38 -6.76 11.62 -21.31
C ASP A 38 -6.75 10.79 -20.00
N HIS A 39 -7.91 10.64 -19.35
CA HIS A 39 -8.05 9.93 -18.06
C HIS A 39 -8.87 8.63 -18.16
N ARG A 40 -9.07 8.10 -19.37
CA ARG A 40 -9.80 6.83 -19.60
C ARG A 40 -8.92 5.59 -19.72
N ALA A 41 -7.63 5.78 -20.02
CA ALA A 41 -6.71 4.66 -20.14
C ALA A 41 -6.40 4.07 -18.77
N ALA A 42 -6.27 2.75 -18.69
CA ALA A 42 -5.74 2.11 -17.50
C ALA A 42 -4.30 2.59 -17.25
N PRO A 43 -3.89 2.79 -15.99
CA PRO A 43 -2.51 3.13 -15.68
C PRO A 43 -1.58 1.98 -16.10
N ALA A 44 -0.34 2.34 -16.44
CA ALA A 44 0.72 1.35 -16.67
C ALA A 44 0.97 0.53 -15.38
N ALA A 45 1.61 -0.63 -15.54
CA ALA A 45 2.02 -1.44 -14.39
C ALA A 45 2.94 -0.63 -13.47
N GLN A 46 2.60 -0.59 -12.17
CA GLN A 46 3.32 0.21 -11.17
C GLN A 46 4.54 -0.50 -10.56
N PHE A 47 4.68 -1.80 -10.84
CA PHE A 47 5.79 -2.65 -10.40
C PHE A 47 6.16 -3.67 -11.50
N GLY A 48 7.32 -4.30 -11.35
CA GLY A 48 7.66 -5.49 -12.13
C GLY A 48 6.87 -6.70 -11.65
N TYR A 49 6.30 -7.46 -12.57
CA TYR A 49 5.56 -8.69 -12.27
C TYR A 49 6.18 -9.87 -12.99
N ALA A 50 6.22 -11.00 -12.30
CA ALA A 50 6.61 -12.27 -12.90
C ALA A 50 5.51 -12.73 -13.88
N PRO A 51 5.85 -13.41 -14.98
CA PRO A 51 4.86 -13.81 -15.99
C PRO A 51 3.77 -14.74 -15.44
N THR A 52 4.12 -15.58 -14.46
CA THR A 52 3.21 -16.54 -13.84
C THR A 52 3.42 -16.63 -12.34
N ALA A 53 2.37 -16.91 -11.59
CA ALA A 53 2.47 -17.21 -10.16
C ALA A 53 3.43 -18.39 -9.91
N GLY A 54 4.31 -18.25 -8.92
CA GLY A 54 5.37 -19.20 -8.62
C GLY A 54 6.73 -18.87 -9.23
N THR A 55 6.82 -17.84 -10.09
CA THR A 55 8.07 -17.39 -10.73
C THR A 55 8.56 -16.03 -10.24
N GLN A 56 7.92 -15.48 -9.21
CA GLN A 56 8.32 -14.22 -8.56
C GLN A 56 9.61 -14.36 -7.74
N THR A 57 10.29 -13.23 -7.49
CA THR A 57 11.60 -13.19 -6.84
C THR A 57 11.61 -13.87 -5.47
N THR A 58 10.55 -13.75 -4.68
CA THR A 58 10.49 -14.38 -3.34
C THR A 58 10.57 -15.91 -3.39
N VAL A 59 10.19 -16.56 -4.50
CA VAL A 59 10.32 -18.03 -4.63
C VAL A 59 11.77 -18.42 -4.84
N ALA A 60 12.53 -17.65 -5.63
CA ALA A 60 13.92 -17.94 -5.95
C ALA A 60 14.89 -17.52 -4.83
N GLN A 61 14.61 -16.40 -4.15
CA GLN A 61 15.56 -15.74 -3.25
C GLN A 61 15.00 -15.49 -1.84
N GLY A 62 13.72 -15.75 -1.60
CA GLY A 62 13.07 -15.38 -0.36
C GLY A 62 13.21 -16.41 0.75
N THR A 63 13.24 -15.91 1.98
CA THR A 63 13.21 -16.68 3.22
C THR A 63 11.77 -16.96 3.61
N ALA A 64 11.49 -18.13 4.21
CA ALA A 64 10.16 -18.45 4.72
C ALA A 64 9.70 -17.41 5.77
N ALA A 65 8.43 -17.06 5.73
CA ALA A 65 7.80 -16.16 6.68
C ALA A 65 6.31 -16.52 6.82
N SER A 66 5.83 -16.56 8.05
CA SER A 66 4.43 -16.77 8.39
C SER A 66 3.67 -15.46 8.65
N GLY A 67 4.40 -14.36 8.89
CA GLY A 67 3.78 -13.07 9.19
C GLY A 67 4.69 -11.86 9.02
N LEU A 68 4.08 -10.68 9.04
CA LEU A 68 4.73 -9.38 9.16
C LEU A 68 4.02 -8.59 10.25
N ASP A 69 4.78 -8.04 11.20
CA ASP A 69 4.28 -7.10 12.20
C ASP A 69 4.88 -5.72 11.94
N LEU A 70 4.01 -4.73 11.73
CA LEU A 70 4.39 -3.39 11.36
C LEU A 70 3.93 -2.40 12.42
N ARG A 71 4.72 -1.34 12.61
CA ARG A 71 4.32 -0.15 13.34
C ARG A 71 4.55 1.04 12.43
N LEU A 72 3.48 1.76 12.10
CA LEU A 72 3.55 3.00 11.32
C LEU A 72 3.49 4.21 12.25
N SER A 73 2.66 4.14 13.30
CA SER A 73 2.58 5.12 14.39
C SER A 73 2.20 4.40 15.69
N PRO A 74 2.09 5.07 16.85
CA PRO A 74 1.50 4.47 18.05
C PRO A 74 0.06 3.94 17.85
N GLU A 75 -0.70 4.54 16.92
CA GLU A 75 -2.11 4.22 16.63
C GLU A 75 -2.28 3.27 15.44
N ALA A 76 -1.31 3.22 14.51
CA ALA A 76 -1.34 2.37 13.32
C ALA A 76 -0.32 1.23 13.44
N THR A 77 -0.82 0.02 13.66
CA THR A 77 -0.04 -1.21 13.87
C THR A 77 -0.58 -2.35 13.01
N PRO A 78 -0.44 -2.25 11.68
CA PRO A 78 -0.90 -3.30 10.79
C PRO A 78 -0.05 -4.55 10.90
N SER A 79 -0.69 -5.69 10.68
CA SER A 79 0.02 -6.96 10.53
C SER A 79 -0.55 -7.78 9.39
N TRP A 80 0.27 -8.68 8.87
CA TRP A 80 -0.06 -9.57 7.77
C TRP A 80 0.26 -10.99 8.18
N THR A 81 -0.69 -11.91 7.98
CA THR A 81 -0.47 -13.35 8.23
C THR A 81 -0.61 -14.10 6.92
N TRP A 82 0.34 -14.99 6.63
CA TRP A 82 0.27 -15.83 5.45
C TRP A 82 -0.82 -16.90 5.59
N ASP A 83 -1.75 -16.93 4.65
CA ASP A 83 -2.69 -18.03 4.46
C ASP A 83 -2.20 -18.95 3.33
N PRO A 84 -1.72 -20.18 3.64
CA PRO A 84 -1.24 -21.10 2.63
C PRO A 84 -2.37 -21.69 1.75
N VAL A 85 -3.61 -21.70 2.23
CA VAL A 85 -4.77 -22.24 1.49
C VAL A 85 -5.20 -21.24 0.43
N GLY A 86 -5.47 -20.00 0.84
CA GLY A 86 -5.80 -18.90 -0.07
C GLY A 86 -4.61 -18.41 -0.90
N ARG A 87 -3.38 -18.76 -0.50
CA ARG A 87 -2.12 -18.26 -1.07
C ARG A 87 -2.05 -16.72 -1.07
N THR A 88 -2.49 -16.12 0.02
CA THR A 88 -2.52 -14.67 0.20
C THR A 88 -2.08 -14.29 1.61
N TRP A 89 -1.62 -13.05 1.77
CA TRP A 89 -1.41 -12.42 3.07
C TRP A 89 -2.71 -11.77 3.54
N ALA A 90 -3.17 -12.08 4.76
CA ALA A 90 -4.37 -11.52 5.35
C ALA A 90 -4.03 -10.37 6.31
N ARG A 91 -4.65 -9.20 6.12
CA ARG A 91 -4.36 -7.98 6.89
C ARG A 91 -5.12 -7.92 8.20
N SER A 92 -4.48 -7.51 9.27
CA SER A 92 -5.09 -7.06 10.52
C SER A 92 -4.66 -5.62 10.84
N GLU A 93 -5.43 -4.91 11.64
CA GLU A 93 -5.05 -3.63 12.23
C GLU A 93 -5.14 -3.75 13.76
N ALA A 94 -4.02 -3.54 14.46
CA ALA A 94 -3.95 -3.68 15.92
C ALA A 94 -4.59 -5.00 16.43
N GLY A 95 -4.30 -6.11 15.74
CA GLY A 95 -4.84 -7.44 16.04
C GLY A 95 -6.29 -7.71 15.57
N THR A 96 -7.00 -6.71 15.06
CA THR A 96 -8.37 -6.89 14.54
C THR A 96 -8.34 -7.20 13.04
N PRO A 97 -9.03 -8.26 12.56
CA PRO A 97 -9.20 -8.53 11.14
C PRO A 97 -9.67 -7.31 10.34
N ALA A 98 -8.88 -6.88 9.35
CA ALA A 98 -9.32 -5.84 8.43
C ALA A 98 -10.33 -6.44 7.42
N THR A 99 -11.50 -5.83 7.30
CA THR A 99 -12.59 -6.33 6.43
C THR A 99 -13.14 -5.23 5.53
N ALA A 100 -13.62 -5.64 4.35
CA ALA A 100 -14.40 -4.80 3.47
C ALA A 100 -15.84 -4.61 4.00
N ALA A 101 -16.64 -3.77 3.34
CA ALA A 101 -18.00 -3.43 3.78
C ALA A 101 -18.95 -4.65 3.84
N ASP A 102 -18.70 -5.67 3.04
CA ASP A 102 -19.43 -6.95 3.01
C ASP A 102 -18.91 -7.96 4.05
N GLY A 103 -17.91 -7.59 4.86
CA GLY A 103 -17.27 -8.44 5.84
C GLY A 103 -16.15 -9.32 5.27
N ALA A 104 -15.86 -9.26 3.97
CA ALA A 104 -14.79 -10.05 3.37
C ALA A 104 -13.42 -9.62 3.93
N ARG A 105 -12.54 -10.59 4.18
CA ARG A 105 -11.19 -10.32 4.70
C ARG A 105 -10.37 -9.57 3.65
N VAL A 106 -9.69 -8.50 4.07
CA VAL A 106 -8.69 -7.83 3.24
C VAL A 106 -7.47 -8.74 3.12
N THR A 107 -7.13 -9.12 1.89
CA THR A 107 -5.98 -9.94 1.57
C THR A 107 -5.18 -9.36 0.40
N ALA A 108 -3.90 -9.72 0.32
CA ALA A 108 -3.02 -9.34 -0.77
C ALA A 108 -2.18 -10.53 -1.25
N THR A 109 -1.96 -10.63 -2.56
CA THR A 109 -0.98 -11.58 -3.12
C THR A 109 0.44 -11.16 -2.72
N ASN A 110 0.73 -9.86 -2.83
CA ASN A 110 2.01 -9.26 -2.51
C ASN A 110 1.84 -8.19 -1.43
N VAL A 111 2.74 -8.16 -0.45
CA VAL A 111 2.90 -7.02 0.46
C VAL A 111 4.27 -6.41 0.20
N VAL A 112 4.30 -5.13 -0.15
CA VAL A 112 5.51 -4.34 -0.36
C VAL A 112 5.61 -3.34 0.78
N VAL A 113 6.66 -3.44 1.57
CA VAL A 113 6.93 -2.50 2.66
C VAL A 113 8.04 -1.57 2.21
N LEU A 114 7.81 -0.26 2.24
CA LEU A 114 8.81 0.76 1.92
C LEU A 114 9.16 1.52 3.19
N ARG A 115 10.45 1.59 3.53
CA ARG A 115 10.93 2.51 4.57
C ARG A 115 11.01 3.91 3.98
N VAL A 116 10.19 4.83 4.49
CA VAL A 116 10.01 6.18 3.93
C VAL A 116 10.31 7.27 4.96
N GLU A 117 10.78 8.41 4.47
CA GLU A 117 10.88 9.62 5.28
C GLU A 117 9.50 10.28 5.37
N VAL A 118 9.12 10.67 6.59
CA VAL A 118 7.91 11.45 6.86
C VAL A 118 8.32 12.69 7.63
N VAL A 119 7.92 13.86 7.12
CA VAL A 119 8.23 15.16 7.72
C VAL A 119 6.95 15.84 8.16
N ALA A 120 7.04 16.67 9.21
CA ALA A 120 5.97 17.58 9.57
C ALA A 120 6.00 18.77 8.61
N THR A 121 4.85 19.13 8.03
CA THR A 121 4.70 20.36 7.24
C THR A 121 4.32 21.53 8.16
N ASP A 122 4.36 22.75 7.60
CA ASP A 122 3.87 23.95 8.29
C ASP A 122 2.34 24.01 8.37
N ALA A 123 1.63 23.14 7.64
CA ALA A 123 0.18 23.06 7.71
C ALA A 123 -0.24 22.35 9.01
N VAL A 124 -1.35 22.79 9.60
CA VAL A 124 -1.92 22.20 10.81
C VAL A 124 -3.36 21.76 10.59
N ASP A 125 -3.74 20.66 11.22
CA ASP A 125 -5.13 20.23 11.29
C ASP A 125 -5.95 21.15 12.23
N PRO A 126 -7.29 21.02 12.26
CA PRO A 126 -8.13 21.82 13.17
C PRO A 126 -7.85 21.64 14.67
N ALA A 127 -7.14 20.58 15.06
CA ALA A 127 -6.71 20.32 16.43
C ALA A 127 -5.30 20.87 16.73
N GLY A 128 -4.65 21.50 15.74
CA GLY A 128 -3.32 22.10 15.86
C GLY A 128 -2.15 21.14 15.64
N ASN A 129 -2.40 19.91 15.19
CA ASN A 129 -1.34 18.96 14.87
C ASN A 129 -0.77 19.27 13.48
N ALA A 130 0.55 19.23 13.35
CA ALA A 130 1.20 19.37 12.04
C ALA A 130 0.77 18.24 11.09
N VAL A 131 0.47 18.59 9.84
CA VAL A 131 0.09 17.63 8.81
C VAL A 131 1.37 16.93 8.32
N PRO A 132 1.45 15.59 8.40
CA PRO A 132 2.61 14.86 7.92
C PRO A 132 2.63 14.77 6.39
N GLU A 133 3.82 14.86 5.80
CA GLU A 133 4.07 14.60 4.38
C GLU A 133 5.04 13.42 4.24
N THR A 134 4.70 12.46 3.38
CA THR A 134 5.59 11.34 3.05
C THR A 134 6.40 11.66 1.81
N LEU A 135 7.74 11.62 1.92
CA LEU A 135 8.63 11.97 0.83
C LEU A 135 8.97 10.73 0.00
N LEU A 136 8.41 10.64 -1.22
CA LEU A 136 8.66 9.54 -2.15
C LEU A 136 9.47 9.95 -3.38
N ALA A 137 9.12 11.06 -4.04
CA ALA A 137 9.78 11.47 -5.27
C ALA A 137 11.23 11.92 -5.02
N GLY A 138 12.13 11.46 -5.88
CA GLY A 138 13.57 11.66 -5.78
C GLY A 138 14.18 10.97 -4.56
N ARG A 139 13.47 10.03 -3.94
CA ARG A 139 13.89 9.30 -2.75
C ARG A 139 14.05 7.82 -3.04
N GLY A 140 14.61 7.13 -2.04
CA GLY A 140 14.75 5.69 -2.00
C GLY A 140 15.10 5.24 -0.59
N GLY A 141 15.15 3.94 -0.38
CA GLY A 141 15.44 3.38 0.92
C GLY A 141 15.31 1.87 0.96
N GLU A 142 15.29 1.34 2.17
CA GLU A 142 15.06 -0.09 2.40
C GLU A 142 13.62 -0.48 2.08
N ALA A 143 13.45 -1.68 1.53
CA ALA A 143 12.17 -2.29 1.28
C ALA A 143 12.17 -3.76 1.75
N LEU A 144 10.97 -4.28 1.96
CA LEU A 144 10.74 -5.71 2.16
C LEU A 144 9.58 -6.12 1.26
N VAL A 145 9.74 -7.21 0.52
CA VAL A 145 8.66 -7.76 -0.30
C VAL A 145 8.27 -9.12 0.23
N ALA A 146 6.97 -9.31 0.48
CA ALA A 146 6.40 -10.55 0.97
C ALA A 146 5.41 -11.13 -0.05
N THR A 147 5.60 -12.39 -0.44
CA THR A 147 4.75 -13.08 -1.42
C THR A 147 4.97 -14.58 -1.27
N ALA A 148 3.92 -15.38 -1.41
CA ALA A 148 4.00 -16.85 -1.34
C ALA A 148 4.61 -17.40 -0.03
N GLY A 149 4.24 -16.81 1.12
CA GLY A 149 4.74 -17.22 2.43
C GLY A 149 6.26 -17.04 2.61
N ARG A 150 6.82 -16.08 1.88
CA ARG A 150 8.24 -15.76 1.89
C ARG A 150 8.46 -14.25 1.85
N THR A 151 9.58 -13.80 2.38
CA THR A 151 10.05 -12.42 2.30
C THR A 151 11.40 -12.32 1.61
N VAL A 152 11.64 -11.22 0.91
CA VAL A 152 12.97 -10.87 0.40
C VAL A 152 13.28 -9.41 0.79
N PRO A 153 14.43 -9.13 1.40
CA PRO A 153 14.87 -7.75 1.59
C PRO A 153 15.15 -7.12 0.23
N ALA A 154 14.86 -5.84 0.09
CA ALA A 154 15.06 -5.09 -1.14
C ALA A 154 15.46 -3.65 -0.84
N THR A 155 15.76 -2.90 -1.89
CA THR A 155 15.78 -1.44 -1.86
C THR A 155 14.71 -0.91 -2.80
N TRP A 156 14.24 0.30 -2.54
CA TRP A 156 13.33 1.01 -3.43
C TRP A 156 13.90 2.35 -3.85
N SER A 157 13.51 2.82 -5.03
CA SER A 157 13.73 4.19 -5.48
C SER A 157 12.55 4.67 -6.31
N LYS A 158 12.36 5.99 -6.39
CA LYS A 158 11.38 6.64 -7.25
C LYS A 158 11.95 7.95 -7.79
N GLY A 159 11.78 8.16 -9.10
CA GLY A 159 12.20 9.37 -9.79
C GLY A 159 11.27 10.55 -9.51
N ALA A 160 10.48 10.97 -10.49
CA ALA A 160 9.45 11.99 -10.33
C ALA A 160 8.15 11.42 -9.73
N ASP A 161 7.18 12.30 -9.42
CA ASP A 161 5.88 11.90 -8.88
C ASP A 161 5.14 10.90 -9.77
N GLY A 162 5.25 11.06 -11.09
CA GLY A 162 4.63 10.17 -12.08
C GLY A 162 5.37 8.85 -12.33
N ASP A 163 6.60 8.69 -11.84
CA ASP A 163 7.40 7.50 -12.11
C ASP A 163 7.01 6.34 -11.19
N PRO A 164 7.03 5.07 -11.64
CA PRO A 164 6.77 3.94 -10.76
C PRO A 164 7.87 3.79 -9.69
N VAL A 165 7.55 3.08 -8.61
CA VAL A 165 8.56 2.64 -7.64
C VAL A 165 9.35 1.50 -8.26
N VAL A 166 10.68 1.60 -8.23
CA VAL A 166 11.59 0.53 -8.64
C VAL A 166 12.03 -0.24 -7.40
N LEU A 167 11.85 -1.56 -7.41
CA LEU A 167 12.30 -2.46 -6.36
C LEU A 167 13.50 -3.28 -6.83
N THR A 168 14.58 -3.27 -6.05
CA THR A 168 15.84 -3.92 -6.40
C THR A 168 16.26 -4.91 -5.31
N ALA A 169 16.52 -6.15 -5.70
CA ALA A 169 16.97 -7.23 -4.82
C ALA A 169 18.44 -7.01 -4.40
N PRO A 170 18.94 -7.72 -3.36
CA PRO A 170 20.29 -7.52 -2.87
C PRO A 170 21.40 -7.85 -3.89
N ASP A 171 21.08 -8.68 -4.89
CA ASP A 171 21.99 -9.02 -6.00
C ASP A 171 21.98 -7.99 -7.15
N GLY A 172 21.22 -6.90 -7.00
CA GLY A 172 21.07 -5.84 -7.99
C GLY A 172 20.02 -6.11 -9.06
N THR A 173 19.35 -7.26 -9.05
CA THR A 173 18.29 -7.56 -10.01
C THR A 173 16.95 -6.92 -9.64
N PRO A 174 16.05 -6.64 -10.60
CA PRO A 174 14.72 -6.17 -10.30
C PRO A 174 13.91 -7.20 -9.49
N VAL A 175 13.19 -6.74 -8.46
CA VAL A 175 12.21 -7.59 -7.77
C VAL A 175 10.94 -7.70 -8.63
N LEU A 176 10.58 -8.92 -8.96
CA LEU A 176 9.32 -9.24 -9.63
C LEU A 176 8.31 -9.74 -8.61
N LEU A 177 7.13 -9.12 -8.58
CA LEU A 177 5.98 -9.51 -7.77
C LEU A 177 5.21 -10.65 -8.45
N ALA A 178 4.41 -11.42 -7.70
CA ALA A 178 3.46 -12.34 -8.32
C ALA A 178 2.30 -11.55 -8.95
N PRO A 179 1.74 -11.99 -10.10
CA PRO A 179 0.49 -11.42 -10.61
C PRO A 179 -0.63 -11.52 -9.57
N GLY A 180 -1.28 -10.40 -9.26
CA GLY A 180 -2.33 -10.34 -8.24
C GLY A 180 -2.38 -9.00 -7.54
N THR A 181 -3.10 -8.94 -6.43
CA THR A 181 -3.23 -7.73 -5.62
C THR A 181 -1.93 -7.43 -4.88
N THR A 182 -1.52 -6.17 -4.89
CA THR A 182 -0.36 -5.69 -4.14
C THR A 182 -0.82 -4.66 -3.14
N TRP A 183 -0.46 -4.86 -1.87
CA TRP A 183 -0.60 -3.85 -0.83
C TRP A 183 0.76 -3.20 -0.59
N VAL A 184 0.80 -1.87 -0.47
CA VAL A 184 2.02 -1.12 -0.16
C VAL A 184 1.88 -0.50 1.22
N GLU A 185 2.78 -0.85 2.14
CA GLU A 185 2.89 -0.27 3.48
C GLU A 185 4.04 0.74 3.48
N LEU A 186 3.73 2.01 3.73
CA LEU A 186 4.72 3.08 3.84
C LEU A 186 5.10 3.26 5.30
N VAL A 187 6.23 2.69 5.70
CA VAL A 187 6.65 2.61 7.10
C VAL A 187 7.68 3.70 7.39
N PRO A 188 7.39 4.66 8.29
CA PRO A 188 8.32 5.74 8.60
C PRO A 188 9.68 5.24 9.09
N THR A 189 10.75 5.92 8.69
CA THR A 189 12.10 5.69 9.21
C THR A 189 12.26 6.24 10.63
N GLY A 190 11.60 7.36 10.95
CA GLY A 190 11.65 8.06 12.23
C GLY A 190 10.80 7.49 13.36
N GLY A 191 10.67 6.16 13.46
CA GLY A 191 9.93 5.49 14.55
C GLY A 191 9.01 4.36 14.11
N GLY A 192 8.83 4.17 12.81
CA GLY A 192 8.17 2.97 12.28
C GLY A 192 9.09 1.75 12.32
N THR A 193 8.49 0.57 12.41
CA THR A 193 9.23 -0.71 12.47
C THR A 193 8.58 -1.77 11.60
N VAL A 194 9.39 -2.72 11.15
CA VAL A 194 8.98 -3.89 10.37
C VAL A 194 9.64 -5.10 11.01
N ALA A 195 8.85 -6.08 11.43
CA ALA A 195 9.32 -7.36 11.93
C ALA A 195 8.74 -8.50 11.08
N VAL A 196 9.60 -9.44 10.70
CA VAL A 196 9.20 -10.66 9.98
C VAL A 196 8.98 -11.75 11.02
N VAL A 197 7.82 -12.40 10.95
CA VAL A 197 7.51 -13.60 11.74
C VAL A 197 7.89 -14.81 10.87
N PRO A 198 8.84 -15.66 11.32
CA PRO A 198 9.31 -16.81 10.54
C PRO A 198 8.23 -17.88 10.33
#